data_AF-A0A392W5M5-F1
#
_entry.id   AF-A0A392W5M5-F1
#
_cell.length_a   1.000
_cell.length_b   1.000
_cell.length_c   1.000
_cell.angle_alpha   90.00
_cell.angle_beta   90.00
_cell.angle_gamma   90.00
#
_symmetry.space_group_name_H-M   'P 1'
#
loop_
_entity.id
_entity.type
_entity.pdbx_description
1 polymer ?
#
loop_
_entity_poly.entity_id
_entity_poly.type
_entity_poly.pdbx_seq_one_letter_code
_entity_poly.pdbx_strand_id
1 'polypeptide(L)' 'FRDDESGSRSRNDVLPANANSDQVEAEWIEQYEPGVYITLVAMRDGTRDLKRVRFR' A
#
# COMPACT_ATOMS: atom_id res chain seq x y z
N PHE A 1 33.58 12.30 -30.86
CA PHE A 1 32.11 12.43 -30.91
C PHE A 1 31.53 11.07 -30.59
N ARG A 2 30.90 10.94 -29.41
CA ARG A 2 30.17 9.74 -29.01
C ARG A 2 28.87 10.27 -28.41
N ASP A 3 27.87 10.35 -29.25
CA ASP A 3 26.48 10.47 -28.84
C ASP A 3 26.00 9.04 -28.57
N ASP A 4 25.50 8.79 -27.36
CA ASP A 4 24.57 7.69 -27.10
C ASP A 4 23.48 8.23 -26.19
N GLU A 5 22.39 8.64 -26.84
CA GLU A 5 21.10 8.92 -26.25
C GLU A 5 20.48 7.59 -25.84
N SER A 6 20.26 7.38 -24.54
CA SER A 6 19.24 6.43 -24.10
C SER A 6 18.45 7.03 -22.96
N GLY A 7 17.50 7.90 -23.34
CA GLY A 7 16.32 8.12 -22.54
C GLY A 7 15.59 6.80 -22.37
N SER A 8 15.56 6.27 -21.15
CA SER A 8 14.75 5.10 -20.84
C SER A 8 14.36 5.07 -19.38
N ARG A 9 13.04 5.26 -19.22
CA ARG A 9 12.17 4.67 -18.20
C ARG A 9 12.07 5.43 -16.88
N SER A 10 11.15 6.41 -16.93
CA SER A 10 10.00 6.49 -16.03
C SER A 10 10.00 5.40 -14.95
N ARG A 11 10.60 5.71 -13.80
CA ARG A 11 10.30 5.02 -12.54
C ARG A 11 9.39 5.92 -11.73
N ASN A 12 8.20 6.17 -12.28
CA ASN A 12 7.04 6.13 -11.42
C ASN A 12 6.90 4.66 -10.98
N ASP A 13 7.71 4.24 -9.99
CA ASP A 13 7.46 3.03 -9.21
C ASP A 13 6.24 3.32 -8.33
N VAL A 14 5.08 3.52 -8.98
CA VAL A 14 3.80 3.21 -8.37
C VAL A 14 3.83 1.70 -8.24
N LEU A 15 4.45 1.24 -7.15
CA LEU A 15 4.37 -0.13 -6.70
C LEU A 15 2.89 -0.51 -6.79
N PRO A 16 2.55 -1.60 -7.49
CA PRO A 16 1.15 -2.01 -7.53
C PRO A 16 0.72 -2.16 -6.07
N ALA A 17 -0.42 -1.57 -5.70
CA ALA A 17 -1.00 -1.62 -4.34
C ALA A 17 -1.28 -3.06 -3.82
N ASN A 18 -0.86 -4.07 -4.58
CA ASN A 18 -0.96 -5.49 -4.35
C ASN A 18 0.40 -6.22 -4.34
N ALA A 19 1.56 -5.54 -4.45
CA ALA A 19 2.89 -6.18 -4.45
C ALA A 19 3.27 -6.85 -3.12
N ASN A 20 2.40 -6.82 -2.10
CA ASN A 20 2.70 -7.30 -0.77
C ASN A 20 1.72 -8.34 -0.24
N SER A 21 0.95 -9.02 -1.10
CA SER A 21 0.06 -10.11 -0.67
C SER A 21 0.77 -11.21 0.11
N ASP A 22 2.08 -11.39 -0.09
CA ASP A 22 2.90 -12.38 0.63
C ASP A 22 3.36 -11.92 2.03
N GLN A 23 3.20 -10.63 2.35
CA GLN A 23 3.52 -10.05 3.67
C GLN A 23 2.28 -9.86 4.56
N VAL A 24 1.08 -9.91 3.98
CA VAL A 24 -0.19 -9.73 4.70
C VAL A 24 -0.63 -11.04 5.33
N GLU A 25 -0.86 -11.02 6.64
CA GLU A 25 -1.39 -12.15 7.39
C GLU A 25 -2.92 -12.09 7.54
N ALA A 26 -3.48 -10.91 7.82
CA ALA A 26 -4.92 -10.72 8.03
C ALA A 26 -5.37 -9.28 7.76
N GLU A 27 -6.67 -9.09 7.51
CA GLU A 27 -7.31 -7.77 7.35
C GLU A 27 -8.51 -7.63 8.30
N TRP A 28 -8.62 -6.47 8.95
CA TRP A 28 -9.64 -6.17 9.95
C TRP A 28 -10.29 -4.81 9.67
N ILE A 29 -11.59 -4.68 9.91
CA ILE A 29 -12.32 -3.40 9.82
C ILE A 29 -12.74 -2.99 11.24
N GLU A 30 -12.40 -1.77 11.63
CA GLU A 30 -12.71 -1.20 12.95
C GLU A 30 -13.42 0.14 12.78
N GLN A 31 -14.37 0.44 13.67
CA GLN A 31 -14.95 1.77 13.77
C GLN A 31 -14.13 2.60 14.75
N TYR A 32 -13.44 3.61 14.24
CA TYR A 32 -12.61 4.50 15.07
C TYR A 32 -13.48 5.55 15.78
N GLU A 33 -14.38 6.16 15.02
CA GLU A 33 -15.34 7.16 15.51
C GLU A 33 -16.71 6.94 14.85
N PRO A 34 -17.80 7.53 15.37
CA PRO A 34 -19.10 7.52 14.70
C PRO A 34 -18.99 8.01 13.26
N GLY A 35 -19.26 7.14 12.29
CA GLY A 35 -19.16 7.44 10.86
C GLY A 35 -17.77 7.26 10.22
N VAL A 36 -16.73 6.96 11.01
CA VAL A 36 -15.36 6.74 10.50
C VAL A 36 -14.94 5.29 10.70
N TYR A 37 -14.66 4.62 9.59
CA TYR A 37 -14.22 3.22 9.56
C TYR A 37 -12.79 3.14 9.03
N ILE A 38 -11.95 2.36 9.69
CA ILE A 38 -10.58 2.07 9.25
C ILE A 38 -10.46 0.59 8.87
N THR A 39 -9.64 0.31 7.87
CA THR A 39 -9.21 -1.04 7.49
C THR A 39 -7.74 -1.18 7.85
N LEU A 40 -7.41 -2.12 8.72
CA LEU A 40 -6.06 -2.42 9.15
C LEU A 40 -5.61 -3.75 8.55
N VAL A 41 -4.33 -3.84 8.23
CA VAL A 41 -3.70 -5.04 7.69
C VAL A 41 -2.63 -5.48 8.68
N ALA A 42 -2.73 -6.71 9.17
CA ALA A 42 -1.69 -7.32 9.98
C ALA A 42 -0.59 -7.87 9.08
N MET A 43 0.64 -7.51 9.39
CA MET A 43 1.85 -7.98 8.72
C MET A 43 2.44 -9.15 9.51
N ARG A 44 3.19 -10.02 8.83
CA ARG A 44 3.80 -11.22 9.45
C ARG A 44 4.86 -10.92 10.51
N ASP A 45 5.32 -9.67 10.60
CA ASP A 45 6.23 -9.18 11.64
C ASP A 45 5.49 -8.72 12.92
N GLY A 46 4.15 -8.85 12.93
CA GLY A 46 3.29 -8.46 14.05
C GLY A 46 2.88 -6.98 14.01
N THR A 47 3.33 -6.20 13.04
CA THR A 47 2.88 -4.81 12.85
C THR A 47 1.52 -4.75 12.19
N ARG A 48 0.88 -3.57 12.26
CA ARG A 48 -0.41 -3.30 11.63
C ARG A 48 -0.33 -2.02 10.82
N ASP A 49 -0.67 -2.11 9.55
CA ASP A 49 -0.70 -0.97 8.64
C ASP A 49 -2.13 -0.52 8.37
N LEU A 50 -2.31 0.81 8.24
CA LEU A 50 -3.58 1.40 7.82
C LEU A 50 -3.73 1.30 6.30
N LYS A 51 -4.73 0.56 5.85
CA LYS A 51 -5.01 0.35 4.41
C LYS A 51 -6.04 1.30 3.85
N ARG A 52 -7.11 1.59 4.60
CA ARG A 52 -8.21 2.42 4.10
C ARG A 52 -8.91 3.14 5.24
N VAL A 53 -9.33 4.37 4.98
CA VAL A 53 -10.28 5.11 5.81
C VAL A 53 -11.55 5.35 4.98
N ARG A 54 -12.72 5.10 5.56
CA ARG A 54 -14.01 5.36 4.94
C ARG A 54 -14.87 6.20 5.87
N PHE A 55 -15.40 7.28 5.32
CA PHE A 55 -16.39 8.14 5.96
C PHE A 55 -17.79 7.75 5.49
N ARG A 56 -18.75 7.72 6.40
CA ARG A 56 -20.18 7.50 6.11
C ARG A 56 -20.90 8.83 5.92
#